data_AF-A0A914GAP7-F1
#
_entry.id   AF-A0A914GAP7-F1
#
_cell.length_a   1.000
_cell.length_b   1.000
_cell.length_c   1.000
_cell.angle_alpha   90.00
_cell.angle_beta   90.00
_cell.angle_gamma   90.00
#
_symmetry.space_group_name_H-M   'P 1'
#
loop_
_entity.id
_entity.type
_entity.pdbx_description
1 polymer ?
#
loop_
_entity_poly.entity_id
_entity_poly.type
_entity_poly.pdbx_seq_one_letter_code
_entity_poly.pdbx_strand_id
1 'polypeptide(L)'
;MRGGPLLNHIQAKSCFTEEEASQVTKDIAMALKFLHDKGIAHRDIKPENILCTEPDRVSPVKICDLDLASKPPNLTARYSKHRGIGDNYGSENSVSRSLPVVHSEPDLASPVGSAEFMAPEVVEAFTGDRFKYDKRCDMWALGVVIYVMLC
;
A
#
# COMPACT_ATOMS: atom_id res chain seq x y z
N MET A 1 10.76 14.18 -12.69
CA MET A 1 9.92 15.35 -12.99
C MET A 1 10.64 16.60 -12.56
N ARG A 2 10.41 17.75 -13.21
CA ARG A 2 11.19 18.97 -12.93
C ARG A 2 10.53 19.87 -11.89
N GLY A 3 9.20 19.76 -11.71
CA GLY A 3 8.45 20.60 -10.78
C GLY A 3 8.59 20.24 -9.30
N GLY A 4 9.21 19.10 -8.98
CA GLY A 4 9.38 18.66 -7.60
C GLY A 4 8.06 18.26 -6.90
N PRO A 5 8.11 17.99 -5.59
CA PRO A 5 6.93 17.63 -4.80
C PRO A 5 5.89 18.75 -4.74
N LEU A 6 4.60 18.39 -4.74
CA LEU A 6 3.48 19.29 -4.53
C LEU A 6 3.60 20.04 -3.20
N LEU A 7 4.17 19.39 -2.16
CA LEU A 7 4.48 20.04 -0.88
C LEU A 7 5.27 21.34 -1.07
N ASN A 8 6.27 21.36 -1.96
CA ASN A 8 7.09 22.56 -2.19
C ASN A 8 6.25 23.71 -2.76
N HIS A 9 5.28 23.39 -3.63
CA HIS A 9 4.37 24.39 -4.20
C HIS A 9 3.38 24.90 -3.16
N ILE A 10 2.87 24.02 -2.30
CA ILE A 10 2.01 24.38 -1.15
C ILE A 10 2.75 25.28 -0.17
N GLN A 11 4.02 25.01 0.11
CA GLN A 11 4.82 25.84 1.01
C GLN A 11 5.23 27.19 0.39
N ALA A 12 5.44 27.23 -0.93
CA ALA A 12 5.86 28.44 -1.64
C ALA A 12 4.69 29.40 -1.95
N LYS A 13 3.47 28.86 -2.13
CA LYS A 13 2.25 29.66 -2.33
C LYS A 13 1.52 29.85 -0.99
N SER A 14 0.87 31.00 -0.80
CA SER A 14 0.05 31.17 0.42
C SER A 14 -1.25 30.35 0.35
N CYS A 15 -1.91 30.30 -0.81
CA CYS A 15 -3.12 29.52 -1.05
C CYS A 15 -3.20 29.10 -2.52
N PHE A 16 -3.78 27.94 -2.80
CA PHE A 16 -4.18 27.57 -4.17
C PHE A 16 -5.55 28.16 -4.47
N THR A 17 -5.80 28.48 -5.74
CA THR A 17 -7.17 28.74 -6.19
C THR A 17 -7.96 27.42 -6.26
N GLU A 18 -9.28 27.48 -6.15
CA GLU A 18 -10.14 26.30 -6.33
C GLU A 18 -9.93 25.63 -7.70
N GLU A 19 -9.68 26.44 -8.74
CA GLU A 19 -9.39 25.93 -10.08
C GLU A 19 -8.10 25.11 -10.12
N GLU A 20 -7.02 25.63 -9.53
CA GLU A 20 -5.74 24.91 -9.42
C GLU A 20 -5.88 23.63 -8.60
N ALA A 21 -6.51 23.72 -7.42
CA ALA A 21 -6.76 22.58 -6.56
C ALA A 21 -7.60 21.50 -7.27
N SER A 22 -8.60 21.90 -8.06
CA SER A 22 -9.44 20.99 -8.84
C SER A 22 -8.64 20.26 -9.93
N GLN A 23 -7.74 20.96 -10.63
CA GLN A 23 -6.88 20.35 -11.65
C GLN A 23 -5.93 19.30 -11.03
N VAL A 24 -5.28 19.64 -9.93
CA VAL A 24 -4.41 18.71 -9.17
C VAL A 24 -5.22 17.50 -8.67
N THR A 25 -6.40 17.76 -8.10
CA THR A 25 -7.31 16.72 -7.59
C THR A 25 -7.71 15.74 -8.68
N LYS A 26 -8.03 16.24 -9.87
CA LYS A 26 -8.39 15.41 -11.02
C LYS A 26 -7.26 14.46 -11.39
N ASP A 27 -6.03 14.95 -11.45
CA ASP A 27 -4.85 14.12 -11.77
C ASP A 27 -4.61 13.01 -10.74
N ILE A 28 -4.67 13.36 -9.44
CA ILE A 28 -4.52 12.39 -8.35
C ILE A 28 -5.65 11.35 -8.40
N ALA A 29 -6.90 11.78 -8.57
CA ALA A 29 -8.06 10.89 -8.64
C ALA A 29 -7.99 9.92 -9.83
N MET A 30 -7.52 10.39 -11.00
CA MET A 30 -7.29 9.52 -12.16
C MET A 30 -6.20 8.48 -11.88
N ALA A 31 -5.10 8.87 -11.24
CA ALA A 31 -4.02 7.96 -10.87
C ALA A 31 -4.46 6.93 -9.82
N LEU A 32 -5.18 7.35 -8.77
CA LEU A 32 -5.75 6.46 -7.76
C LEU A 32 -6.74 5.47 -8.37
N LYS A 33 -7.64 5.94 -9.25
CA LYS A 33 -8.54 5.05 -9.98
C LYS A 33 -7.78 3.98 -10.75
N PHE A 34 -6.71 4.35 -11.46
CA PHE A 34 -5.89 3.40 -12.21
C PHE A 34 -5.23 2.33 -11.31
N LEU A 35 -4.79 2.70 -10.10
CA LEU A 35 -4.25 1.76 -9.11
C LEU A 35 -5.35 0.87 -8.53
N HIS A 36 -6.47 1.46 -8.12
CA HIS A 36 -7.59 0.77 -7.50
C HIS A 36 -8.24 -0.25 -8.44
N ASP A 37 -8.35 0.07 -9.73
CA ASP A 37 -8.83 -0.83 -10.79
C ASP A 37 -7.90 -2.06 -10.95
N LYS A 38 -6.62 -1.97 -10.56
CA LYS A 38 -5.66 -3.10 -10.52
C LYS A 38 -5.62 -3.83 -9.18
N GLY A 39 -6.48 -3.45 -8.23
CA GLY A 39 -6.45 -4.00 -6.88
C GLY A 39 -5.27 -3.50 -6.04
N ILE A 40 -4.67 -2.37 -6.42
CA ILE A 40 -3.57 -1.75 -5.68
C ILE A 40 -4.11 -0.52 -4.97
N ALA A 41 -4.00 -0.48 -3.64
CA ALA A 41 -4.14 0.74 -2.85
C ALA A 41 -2.74 1.35 -2.63
N HIS A 42 -2.64 2.68 -2.64
CA HIS A 42 -1.37 3.38 -2.48
C HIS A 42 -0.91 3.38 -1.02
N ARG A 43 -1.83 3.70 -0.10
CA ARG A 43 -1.67 3.75 1.36
C ARG A 43 -0.75 4.84 1.93
N ASP A 44 -0.02 5.57 1.09
CA ASP A 44 0.81 6.70 1.51
C ASP A 44 0.58 7.96 0.66
N ILE A 45 -0.68 8.33 0.45
CA ILE A 45 -1.04 9.56 -0.29
C ILE A 45 -0.81 10.77 0.60
N LYS A 46 0.09 11.65 0.17
CA LYS A 46 0.45 12.91 0.84
C LYS A 46 1.16 13.85 -0.15
N PRO A 47 1.24 15.17 0.10
CA PRO A 47 1.83 16.14 -0.83
C PRO A 47 3.29 15.87 -1.22
N GLU A 48 4.05 15.19 -0.37
CA GLU A 48 5.44 14.77 -0.61
C GLU A 48 5.54 13.73 -1.73
N ASN A 49 4.53 12.85 -1.82
CA ASN A 49 4.47 11.73 -2.76
C ASN A 49 3.71 12.09 -4.04
N ILE A 50 3.39 13.37 -4.25
CA ILE A 50 2.76 13.89 -5.46
C ILE A 50 3.74 14.82 -6.13
N LEU A 51 4.12 14.52 -7.37
CA LEU A 51 5.15 15.26 -8.10
C LEU A 51 4.54 16.10 -9.21
N CYS A 52 4.88 17.39 -9.25
CA CYS A 52 4.54 18.31 -10.33
C CYS A 52 5.47 18.07 -11.52
N THR A 53 4.92 17.98 -12.74
CA THR A 53 5.76 17.72 -13.92
C THR A 53 6.66 18.90 -14.27
N GLU A 54 6.15 20.12 -14.10
CA GLU A 54 6.77 21.38 -14.51
C GLU A 54 6.95 22.31 -13.30
N PRO A 55 8.01 23.15 -13.26
CA PRO A 55 8.25 24.08 -12.13
C PRO A 55 7.21 25.20 -12.00
N ASP A 56 6.68 25.67 -13.12
CA ASP A 56 5.81 26.87 -13.14
C ASP A 56 4.32 26.51 -13.20
N ARG A 57 3.99 25.21 -13.11
CA ARG A 57 2.62 24.69 -13.20
C ARG A 57 2.39 23.63 -12.15
N VAL A 58 1.24 23.71 -11.50
CA VAL A 58 0.84 22.74 -10.47
C VAL A 58 0.18 21.49 -11.07
N SER A 59 -0.14 21.49 -12.37
CA SER A 59 -0.68 20.33 -13.11
C SER A 59 -0.03 20.26 -14.51
N PRO A 60 0.25 19.06 -15.05
CA PRO A 60 -0.10 17.76 -14.49
C PRO A 60 0.74 17.30 -13.30
N VAL A 61 0.13 16.53 -12.39
CA VAL A 61 0.85 15.81 -11.32
C VAL A 61 0.89 14.31 -11.55
N LYS A 62 1.86 13.60 -10.95
CA LYS A 62 1.80 12.14 -10.81
C LYS A 62 2.19 11.71 -9.40
N ILE A 63 1.57 10.62 -8.97
CA ILE A 63 1.85 9.97 -7.69
C ILE A 63 3.15 9.16 -7.80
N CYS A 64 3.98 9.18 -6.76
CA CYS A 64 5.18 8.35 -6.61
C CYS A 64 5.19 7.64 -5.25
N ASP A 65 6.21 6.81 -5.03
CA ASP A 65 6.45 6.07 -3.79
C ASP A 65 5.37 5.03 -3.42
N LEU A 66 5.52 3.82 -3.98
CA LEU A 66 4.60 2.69 -3.79
C LEU A 66 5.10 1.70 -2.72
N ASP A 67 6.00 2.10 -1.84
CA ASP A 67 6.65 1.18 -0.90
C ASP A 67 5.66 0.56 0.12
N LEU A 68 4.54 1.25 0.37
CA LEU A 68 3.44 0.77 1.23
C LEU A 68 2.24 0.22 0.45
N ALA A 69 2.33 0.16 -0.88
CA ALA A 69 1.21 -0.21 -1.73
C ALA A 69 0.76 -1.66 -1.49
N SER A 70 -0.54 -1.91 -1.65
CA SER A 70 -1.06 -3.26 -1.51
C SER A 70 -0.57 -4.15 -2.66
N LYS A 71 -0.21 -5.40 -2.35
CA LYS A 71 0.17 -6.38 -3.37
C LYS A 71 -1.01 -6.63 -4.32
N PRO A 72 -0.79 -6.67 -5.65
CA PRO A 72 -1.84 -7.02 -6.57
C PRO A 72 -2.27 -8.48 -6.35
N PRO A 73 -3.54 -8.81 -6.65
CA PRO A 73 -4.18 -10.08 -6.27
C PRO A 73 -3.48 -11.35 -6.78
N ASN A 74 -2.65 -11.25 -7.83
CA ASN A 74 -1.97 -12.39 -8.46
C ASN A 74 -0.52 -12.63 -7.97
N LEU A 75 0.04 -11.75 -7.13
CA LEU A 75 1.42 -11.90 -6.63
C LEU A 75 1.51 -12.60 -5.27
N THR A 76 0.44 -12.62 -4.47
CA THR A 76 0.40 -13.35 -3.18
C THR A 76 0.52 -14.87 -3.36
N ALA A 77 0.00 -15.42 -4.46
CA ALA A 77 0.09 -16.85 -4.75
C ALA A 77 1.46 -17.30 -5.31
N ARG A 78 2.25 -16.40 -5.92
CA ARG A 78 3.51 -16.76 -6.60
C ARG A 78 4.76 -16.51 -5.77
N TYR A 79 4.72 -15.61 -4.79
CA TYR A 79 5.89 -15.31 -3.95
C TYR A 79 6.17 -16.33 -2.85
N SER A 80 5.21 -17.19 -2.48
CA SER A 80 5.48 -18.32 -1.58
C SER A 80 6.21 -19.50 -2.24
N LYS A 81 6.54 -19.44 -3.55
CA LYS A 81 7.08 -20.58 -4.31
C LYS A 81 8.48 -20.40 -4.91
N HIS A 82 9.13 -19.24 -4.80
CA HIS A 82 10.45 -19.01 -5.42
C HIS A 82 11.52 -18.50 -4.43
N ARG A 83 11.81 -19.29 -3.40
CA ARG A 83 13.14 -19.29 -2.75
C ARG A 83 13.73 -20.70 -2.85
N GLY A 84 14.60 -20.90 -3.84
CA GLY A 84 15.33 -22.14 -4.05
C GLY A 84 15.74 -22.36 -5.51
N ILE A 85 16.66 -21.56 -6.03
CA ILE A 85 17.49 -21.94 -7.20
C ILE A 85 18.65 -22.76 -6.62
N GLY A 86 18.77 -23.99 -7.07
CA GLY A 86 19.72 -24.97 -6.55
C GLY A 86 21.10 -24.92 -7.17
N ASP A 87 22.07 -25.38 -6.40
CA ASP A 87 23.34 -25.91 -6.88
C ASP A 87 23.51 -27.35 -6.37
N ASN A 88 23.67 -28.26 -7.34
CA ASN A 88 24.57 -29.41 -7.41
C ASN A 88 24.52 -30.65 -6.46
N TYR A 89 24.74 -31.78 -7.15
CA TYR A 89 25.39 -33.03 -6.72
C TYR A 89 24.60 -34.11 -5.96
N GLY A 90 24.17 -35.13 -6.72
CA GLY A 90 24.62 -36.52 -6.53
C GLY A 90 24.07 -37.37 -5.37
N SER A 91 23.52 -38.53 -5.76
CA SER A 91 23.54 -39.83 -5.06
C SER A 91 22.43 -40.17 -4.06
N GLU A 92 21.51 -41.03 -4.55
CA GLU A 92 20.99 -42.27 -3.96
C GLU A 92 20.98 -42.44 -2.42
N ASN A 93 19.80 -42.53 -1.80
CA ASN A 93 19.23 -43.79 -1.28
C ASN A 93 17.97 -43.56 -0.42
N SER A 94 17.00 -44.44 -0.60
CA SER A 94 15.76 -44.58 0.18
C SER A 94 16.01 -45.21 1.56
N VAL A 95 15.61 -44.57 2.68
CA VAL A 95 15.01 -45.24 3.86
C VAL A 95 14.27 -44.21 4.74
N SER A 96 13.03 -44.51 5.12
CA SER A 96 12.21 -43.80 6.09
C SER A 96 12.83 -43.76 7.50
N ARG A 97 13.01 -42.56 8.09
CA ARG A 97 12.99 -42.36 9.55
C ARG A 97 12.84 -40.88 9.92
N SER A 98 11.78 -40.61 10.68
CA SER A 98 11.44 -39.33 11.32
C SER A 98 12.56 -38.82 12.25
N LEU A 99 12.92 -37.54 12.11
CA LEU A 99 13.85 -36.78 12.97
C LEU A 99 13.36 -35.31 13.13
N PRO A 100 13.81 -34.58 14.16
CA PRO A 100 12.96 -33.88 15.11
C PRO A 100 12.56 -32.46 14.70
N VAL A 101 11.38 -32.05 15.17
CA VAL A 101 10.86 -30.68 15.15
C VAL A 101 11.78 -29.79 15.99
N VAL A 102 12.49 -28.86 15.36
CA VAL A 102 13.18 -27.74 16.03
C VAL A 102 12.42 -26.47 15.68
N HIS A 103 11.76 -25.91 16.71
CA HIS A 103 11.02 -24.67 16.66
C HIS A 103 11.95 -23.47 16.46
N SER A 104 11.67 -22.65 15.45
CA SER A 104 12.21 -21.30 15.34
C SER A 104 11.27 -20.38 14.53
N GLU A 105 9.98 -20.38 14.88
CA GLU A 105 9.09 -19.25 14.62
C GLU A 105 8.36 -18.91 15.93
N PRO A 106 8.25 -17.62 16.33
CA PRO A 106 7.32 -17.26 17.37
C PRO A 106 5.91 -17.48 16.82
N ASP A 107 5.27 -18.51 17.35
CA ASP A 107 3.90 -18.89 17.06
C ASP A 107 2.94 -17.79 17.54
N LEU A 108 2.43 -17.00 16.60
CA LEU A 108 1.42 -15.97 16.84
C LEU A 108 -0.01 -16.54 16.83
N ALA A 109 -0.17 -17.87 16.82
CA ALA A 109 -1.47 -18.55 16.82
C ALA A 109 -1.89 -19.11 18.20
N SER A 110 -1.15 -18.84 19.29
CA SER A 110 -1.58 -19.26 20.63
C SER A 110 -2.54 -18.24 21.25
N PRO A 111 -3.76 -18.65 21.65
CA PRO A 111 -4.72 -17.76 22.30
C PRO A 111 -4.25 -17.52 23.73
N VAL A 112 -3.70 -16.33 23.99
CA VAL A 112 -3.58 -15.82 25.35
C VAL A 112 -4.74 -14.88 25.62
N GLY A 113 -5.73 -15.39 26.37
CA GLY A 113 -6.93 -14.68 26.80
C GLY A 113 -8.16 -15.59 26.75
N SER A 114 -8.88 -15.72 27.86
CA SER A 114 -10.10 -16.53 27.95
C SER A 114 -11.09 -16.10 26.86
N ALA A 115 -11.38 -17.01 25.93
CA ALA A 115 -12.23 -16.79 24.75
C ALA A 115 -13.69 -16.41 25.09
N GLU A 116 -14.10 -16.55 26.35
CA GLU A 116 -15.43 -16.18 26.83
C GLU A 116 -15.68 -14.65 26.92
N PHE A 117 -14.66 -13.82 26.67
CA PHE A 117 -14.74 -12.35 26.73
C PHE A 117 -14.51 -11.63 25.39
N MET A 118 -14.48 -12.32 24.25
CA MET A 118 -14.23 -11.66 22.95
C MET A 118 -15.50 -11.08 22.33
N ALA A 119 -15.42 -9.80 21.94
CA ALA A 119 -16.48 -9.06 21.26
C ALA A 119 -16.61 -9.52 19.78
N PRO A 120 -17.83 -9.51 19.20
CA PRO A 120 -18.12 -10.13 17.89
C PRO A 120 -17.27 -9.59 16.72
N GLU A 121 -16.80 -8.34 16.79
CA GLU A 121 -15.91 -7.71 15.81
C GLU A 121 -14.49 -8.33 15.75
N VAL A 122 -14.05 -8.96 16.84
CA VAL A 122 -12.73 -9.63 16.91
C VAL A 122 -12.76 -10.93 16.09
N VAL A 123 -13.94 -11.53 15.92
CA VAL A 123 -14.16 -12.71 15.08
C VAL A 123 -14.21 -12.34 13.58
N GLU A 124 -14.61 -11.11 13.24
CA GLU A 124 -14.79 -10.66 11.86
C GLU A 124 -13.48 -10.30 11.13
N ALA A 125 -12.39 -10.06 11.89
CA ALA A 125 -11.06 -9.71 11.35
C ALA A 125 -10.37 -10.87 10.59
N PHE A 126 -10.89 -12.10 10.65
CA PHE A 126 -10.35 -13.25 9.93
C PHE A 126 -11.01 -13.53 8.57
N THR A 127 -12.04 -12.78 8.18
CA THR A 127 -12.80 -13.03 6.93
C THR A 127 -12.88 -11.79 6.02
N GLY A 128 -11.95 -11.66 5.07
CA GLY A 128 -12.33 -11.26 3.70
C GLY A 128 -11.91 -9.89 3.13
N ASP A 129 -11.95 -8.77 3.85
CA ASP A 129 -12.09 -7.45 3.16
C ASP A 129 -10.95 -6.43 3.40
N ARG A 130 -9.77 -6.88 3.84
CA ARG A 130 -8.61 -6.00 4.13
C ARG A 130 -8.27 -5.07 2.95
N PHE A 131 -8.31 -5.59 1.72
CA PHE A 131 -8.01 -4.85 0.49
C PHE A 131 -9.03 -3.77 0.13
N LYS A 132 -10.27 -3.88 0.59
CA LYS A 132 -11.32 -2.88 0.29
C LYS A 132 -11.21 -1.67 1.20
N TYR A 133 -10.79 -1.88 2.45
CA TYR A 133 -10.56 -0.80 3.40
C TYR A 133 -9.40 0.11 2.96
N ASP A 134 -8.33 -0.48 2.41
CA ASP A 134 -7.15 0.28 1.98
C ASP A 134 -7.45 1.27 0.86
N LYS A 135 -8.29 0.91 -0.11
CA LYS A 135 -8.67 1.82 -1.21
C LYS A 135 -9.46 3.02 -0.70
N ARG A 136 -10.27 2.84 0.34
CA ARG A 136 -11.01 3.95 0.98
C ARG A 136 -10.09 4.88 1.76
N CYS A 137 -8.99 4.34 2.32
CA CYS A 137 -7.96 5.14 2.95
C CYS A 137 -7.33 6.16 1.98
N ASP A 138 -7.02 5.75 0.74
CA ASP A 138 -6.50 6.67 -0.28
C ASP A 138 -7.47 7.83 -0.58
N MET A 139 -8.79 7.56 -0.60
CA MET A 139 -9.80 8.59 -0.84
C MET A 139 -9.91 9.58 0.33
N TRP A 140 -9.73 9.11 1.56
CA TRP A 140 -9.64 9.99 2.74
C TRP A 140 -8.41 10.89 2.65
N ALA A 141 -7.25 10.31 2.35
CA ALA A 141 -6.01 11.05 2.20
C ALA A 141 -6.08 12.09 1.06
N LEU A 142 -6.74 11.78 -0.05
CA LEU A 142 -7.03 12.77 -1.10
C LEU A 142 -7.82 13.97 -0.55
N GLY A 143 -8.83 13.74 0.30
CA GLY A 143 -9.57 14.81 0.97
C GLY A 143 -8.69 15.71 1.83
N VAL A 144 -7.75 15.12 2.57
CA VAL A 144 -6.76 15.87 3.36
C VAL A 144 -5.86 16.72 2.45
N VAL A 145 -5.38 16.17 1.33
CA VAL A 145 -4.56 16.92 0.36
C VAL A 145 -5.35 18.10 -0.22
N ILE A 146 -6.63 17.90 -0.58
CA ILE A 146 -7.51 18.98 -1.07
C ILE A 146 -7.63 20.09 -0.02
N TYR A 147 -7.91 19.73 1.23
CA TYR A 147 -8.04 20.68 2.32
C TYR A 147 -6.76 21.50 2.51
N VAL A 148 -5.59 20.84 2.52
CA VAL A 148 -4.29 21.51 2.68
C VAL A 148 -3.97 22.44 1.50
N MET A 149 -4.43 22.15 0.28
CA MET A 149 -4.24 23.07 -0.84
C MET A 149 -5.09 24.35 -0.69
N LEU A 150 -6.26 24.27 -0.06
CA LEU A 150 -7.25 25.35 0.02
C LEU A 150 -7.16 26.21 1.29
N CYS A 151 -6.38 25.81 2.29
CA CYS A 151 -6.21 26.50 3.58
C CYS A 151 -4.81 27.09 3.70
#